data_AF-R3WBJ6-F1
#
_entry.id   AF-R3WBJ6-F1
#
_cell.length_a   1.000
_cell.length_b   1.000
_cell.length_c   1.000
_cell.angle_alpha   90.00
_cell.angle_beta   90.00
_cell.angle_gamma   90.00
#
_symmetry.space_group_name_H-M   'P 1'
#
loop_
_entity.id
_entity.type
_entity.pdbx_description
1 polymer ?
#
loop_
_entity_poly.entity_id
_entity_poly.type
_entity_poly.pdbx_seq_one_letter_code
_entity_poly.pdbx_strand_id
1 'polypeptide(L)'
;MSYRERKEYIFYTSIALIPGLVLFGILPFVVMIGTNDFTGPFNNLILNAFTFAFGGGYLTLSLVSGFLLITRFYATRTKTFKVLSILFFLFIPFFIYYFFFLISAPYYIYSLIKVHDRRFIREG
;
A
#
# COMPACT_ATOMS: atom_id res chain seq x y z
N MET A 1 9.89 -13.65 -4.72
CA MET A 1 10.17 -12.63 -5.75
C MET A 1 11.64 -12.66 -6.13
N SER A 2 11.91 -12.83 -7.42
CA SER A 2 13.22 -12.60 -8.04
C SER A 2 13.58 -11.11 -7.98
N TYR A 3 14.85 -10.76 -8.24
CA TYR A 3 15.30 -9.37 -8.19
C TYR A 3 14.55 -8.44 -9.16
N ARG A 4 14.30 -8.90 -10.40
CA ARG A 4 13.55 -8.14 -11.40
C ARG A 4 12.13 -7.86 -10.93
N GLU A 5 11.45 -8.87 -10.40
CA GLU A 5 10.09 -8.74 -9.87
C GLU A 5 10.03 -7.80 -8.65
N ARG A 6 11.06 -7.78 -7.79
CA ARG A 6 11.13 -6.83 -6.67
C ARG A 6 11.28 -5.38 -7.16
N LYS A 7 12.09 -5.17 -8.20
CA LYS A 7 12.28 -3.83 -8.79
C LYS A 7 10.99 -3.33 -9.43
N GLU A 8 10.29 -4.19 -10.17
CA GLU A 8 8.98 -3.90 -10.75
C GLU A 8 7.94 -3.64 -9.65
N TYR A 9 7.90 -4.46 -8.59
CA TYR A 9 7.03 -4.23 -7.44
C TYR A 9 7.26 -2.86 -6.79
N ILE A 10 8.51 -2.50 -6.50
CA ILE A 10 8.84 -1.18 -5.91
C ILE A 10 8.41 -0.07 -6.86
N PHE A 11 8.73 -0.18 -8.16
CA PHE A 11 8.37 0.83 -9.14
C PHE A 11 6.86 1.09 -9.20
N TYR A 12 6.04 0.04 -9.32
CA TYR A 12 4.59 0.19 -9.39
C TYR A 12 3.98 0.69 -8.08
N THR A 13 4.48 0.22 -6.93
CA THR A 13 4.00 0.69 -5.62
C THR A 13 4.42 2.14 -5.34
N SER A 14 5.60 2.58 -5.80
CA SER A 14 6.03 3.97 -5.70
C SER A 14 5.22 4.89 -6.62
N ILE A 15 4.91 4.48 -7.85
CA ILE A 15 4.05 5.26 -8.75
C ILE A 15 2.66 5.45 -8.14
N ALA A 16 2.12 4.41 -7.49
CA ALA A 16 0.81 4.46 -6.85
C ALA A 16 0.73 5.44 -5.66
N LEU A 17 1.86 5.85 -5.07
CA LEU A 17 1.88 6.85 -4.00
C LEU A 17 1.41 8.22 -4.49
N ILE A 18 1.78 8.63 -5.70
CA ILE A 18 1.47 9.95 -6.25
C ILE A 18 -0.04 10.17 -6.38
N PRO A 19 -0.82 9.33 -7.09
CA PRO A 19 -2.26 9.48 -7.14
C PRO A 19 -2.90 9.25 -5.78
N GLY A 20 -2.31 8.43 -4.90
CA GLY A 20 -2.79 8.25 -3.52
C GLY A 20 -2.74 9.52 -2.69
N LEU A 21 -1.57 10.14 -2.67
CA LEU A 21 -1.32 11.38 -1.95
C LEU A 21 -2.25 12.49 -2.46
N VAL A 22 -2.43 12.60 -3.78
CA VAL A 22 -3.26 13.66 -4.37
C VAL A 22 -4.76 13.37 -4.20
N LEU A 23 -5.23 12.22 -4.68
CA LEU A 23 -6.66 11.92 -4.77
C LEU A 23 -7.29 11.49 -3.45
N PHE A 24 -6.54 10.79 -2.60
CA PHE A 24 -7.04 10.24 -1.33
C PHE A 24 -6.46 10.95 -0.10
N GLY A 25 -5.49 11.86 -0.29
CA GLY A 25 -4.92 12.66 0.79
C GLY A 25 -5.26 14.14 0.68
N ILE A 26 -4.63 14.84 -0.27
CA ILE A 26 -4.72 16.30 -0.42
C ILE A 26 -6.14 16.74 -0.80
N LEU A 27 -6.75 16.16 -1.84
CA LEU A 27 -8.08 16.59 -2.29
C LEU A 27 -9.15 16.44 -1.19
N PRO A 28 -9.28 15.29 -0.50
CA PRO A 28 -10.22 15.16 0.63
C PRO A 28 -9.90 16.16 1.74
N PHE A 29 -8.63 16.37 2.06
CA PHE A 29 -8.23 17.35 3.07
C PHE A 29 -8.65 18.77 2.69
N VAL A 30 -8.42 19.19 1.45
CA VAL A 30 -8.85 20.51 0.94
C VAL A 30 -10.36 20.69 1.03
N VAL A 31 -11.13 19.65 0.72
CA VAL A 31 -12.59 19.68 0.86
C VAL A 31 -13.00 19.80 2.33
N MET A 32 -12.34 19.03 3.22
CA MET A 32 -12.64 19.04 4.65
C MET A 32 -12.30 20.37 5.32
N ILE A 33 -11.16 21.00 5.03
CA ILE A 33 -10.84 22.32 5.62
C ILE A 33 -11.78 23.43 5.14
N GLY A 34 -12.50 23.21 4.03
CA GLY A 34 -13.54 24.11 3.55
C GLY A 34 -14.86 24.00 4.33
N THR A 35 -15.01 23.01 5.21
CA THR A 35 -16.17 22.90 6.11
C THR A 35 -15.85 23.53 7.47
N ASN A 36 -16.82 24.25 8.04
CA ASN A 36 -16.64 24.93 9.34
C ASN A 36 -16.48 23.95 10.52
N ASP A 37 -16.76 22.66 10.30
CA ASP A 37 -16.79 21.62 11.33
C ASP A 37 -15.53 20.74 11.33
N PHE A 38 -14.50 21.08 10.55
CA PHE A 38 -13.28 20.26 10.52
C PHE A 38 -12.47 20.41 11.81
N THR A 39 -12.66 19.46 12.72
CA THR A 39 -11.76 19.20 13.84
C THR A 39 -10.80 18.09 13.45
N GLY A 40 -9.67 18.48 12.84
CA GLY A 40 -8.62 17.54 12.50
C GLY A 40 -8.02 16.84 13.74
N PRO A 41 -7.31 15.71 13.56
CA PRO A 41 -6.68 14.98 14.66
C PRO A 41 -5.60 15.80 15.40
N PHE A 42 -5.07 16.85 14.78
CA PHE A 42 -4.11 17.77 15.38
C PHE A 42 -4.64 19.20 15.39
N ASN A 43 -4.28 19.99 16.40
CA ASN A 43 -4.56 21.44 16.44
C ASN A 43 -3.67 22.26 15.49
N ASN A 44 -3.01 21.63 14.53
CA ASN A 44 -2.10 22.27 13.58
C ASN A 44 -2.44 21.85 12.16
N LEU A 45 -2.76 22.83 11.31
CA LEU A 45 -3.18 22.62 9.94
C LEU A 45 -2.11 21.92 9.09
N ILE A 46 -0.84 22.26 9.27
CA ILE A 46 0.27 21.68 8.52
C ILE A 46 0.44 20.21 8.90
N LEU A 47 0.37 19.88 10.20
CA LEU A 47 0.42 18.49 10.66
C LEU A 47 -0.75 17.69 10.11
N ASN A 48 -1.97 18.24 10.13
CA ASN A 48 -3.13 17.59 9.50
C ASN A 48 -2.89 17.37 8.00
N ALA A 49 -2.41 18.38 7.27
CA ALA A 49 -2.13 18.25 5.84
C ALA A 49 -1.15 17.12 5.53
N PHE A 50 -0.06 17.02 6.30
CA PHE A 50 0.88 15.90 6.18
C PHE A 50 0.23 14.56 6.51
N THR A 51 -0.53 14.47 7.59
CA THR A 51 -1.21 13.21 7.99
C THR A 51 -2.16 12.73 6.91
N PHE A 52 -2.97 13.61 6.33
CA PHE A 52 -3.88 13.25 5.25
C PHE A 52 -3.12 12.87 3.96
N ALA A 53 -2.08 13.63 3.59
CA ALA A 53 -1.24 13.34 2.42
C ALA A 53 -0.55 11.97 2.54
N PHE A 54 0.09 11.69 3.69
CA PHE A 54 0.73 10.40 3.95
C PHE A 54 -0.29 9.28 4.10
N GLY A 55 -1.44 9.52 4.73
CA GLY A 55 -2.52 8.55 4.86
C GLY A 55 -3.07 8.11 3.50
N GLY A 56 -3.35 9.07 2.61
CA GLY A 56 -3.83 8.81 1.25
C GLY A 56 -2.80 8.07 0.39
N GLY A 57 -1.53 8.48 0.45
CA GLY A 57 -0.44 7.77 -0.22
C GLY A 57 -0.27 6.34 0.32
N TYR A 58 -0.29 6.18 1.63
CA TYR A 58 -0.18 4.86 2.26
C TYR A 58 -1.31 3.93 1.84
N LEU A 59 -2.54 4.44 1.77
CA LEU A 59 -3.71 3.67 1.37
C LEU A 59 -3.55 3.07 -0.03
N THR A 60 -3.15 3.86 -1.03
CA THR A 60 -2.94 3.33 -2.39
C THR A 60 -1.73 2.43 -2.48
N LEU A 61 -0.65 2.72 -1.74
CA LEU A 61 0.50 1.82 -1.64
C LEU A 61 0.08 0.46 -1.09
N SER A 62 -0.70 0.43 0.00
CA SER A 62 -1.22 -0.80 0.61
C SER A 62 -2.14 -1.57 -0.33
N LEU A 63 -3.02 -0.88 -1.07
CA LEU A 63 -3.89 -1.51 -2.06
C LEU A 63 -3.10 -2.15 -3.21
N VAL A 64 -2.15 -1.42 -3.80
CA VAL A 64 -1.36 -1.92 -4.94
C VAL A 64 -0.39 -3.00 -4.49
N SER A 65 0.32 -2.79 -3.37
CA SER A 65 1.21 -3.77 -2.74
C SER A 65 0.45 -5.08 -2.50
N GLY A 66 -0.70 -4.93 -1.86
CA GLY A 66 -1.60 -6.00 -1.57
C GLY A 66 -2.06 -6.76 -2.80
N PHE A 67 -2.59 -6.06 -3.80
CA PHE A 67 -3.06 -6.66 -5.04
C PHE A 67 -1.97 -7.49 -5.71
N LEU A 68 -0.73 -6.96 -5.80
CA LEU A 68 0.42 -7.67 -6.37
C LEU A 68 0.79 -8.92 -5.56
N LEU A 69 0.67 -8.87 -4.23
CA LEU A 69 0.96 -10.00 -3.36
C LEU A 69 -0.13 -11.07 -3.43
N ILE A 70 -1.41 -10.68 -3.43
CA ILE A 70 -2.55 -11.61 -3.52
C ILE A 70 -2.59 -12.30 -4.87
N THR A 71 -2.44 -11.56 -5.97
CA THR A 71 -2.55 -12.15 -7.31
C THR A 71 -1.50 -13.24 -7.48
N ARG A 72 -0.28 -12.98 -6.99
CA ARG A 72 0.78 -13.97 -6.96
C ARG A 72 0.50 -15.13 -6.01
N PHE A 73 0.01 -14.85 -4.81
CA PHE A 73 -0.36 -15.88 -3.84
C PHE A 73 -1.45 -16.80 -4.40
N TYR A 74 -2.49 -16.26 -5.01
CA TYR A 74 -3.55 -17.04 -5.65
C TYR A 74 -3.07 -17.81 -6.87
N ALA A 75 -2.12 -17.27 -7.64
CA ALA A 75 -1.55 -17.98 -8.78
C ALA A 75 -0.89 -19.31 -8.38
N THR A 76 -0.30 -19.40 -7.19
CA THR A 76 0.41 -20.60 -6.70
C THR A 76 -0.47 -21.58 -5.91
N ARG A 77 -1.76 -21.28 -5.72
CA ARG A 77 -2.68 -22.10 -4.91
C ARG A 77 -3.50 -23.07 -5.75
N THR A 78 -3.89 -24.19 -5.14
CA THR A 78 -4.69 -25.25 -5.77
C THR A 78 -6.11 -24.79 -6.10
N LYS A 79 -6.78 -25.45 -7.05
CA LYS A 79 -8.18 -25.16 -7.42
C LYS A 79 -9.11 -25.22 -6.20
N THR A 80 -8.93 -26.21 -5.32
CA THR A 80 -9.70 -26.39 -4.09
C THR A 80 -9.58 -25.18 -3.16
N PHE A 81 -8.38 -24.64 -2.97
CA PHE A 81 -8.16 -23.44 -2.17
C PHE A 81 -8.87 -22.23 -2.76
N LYS A 82 -8.80 -22.05 -4.09
CA LYS A 82 -9.49 -20.94 -4.78
C LYS A 82 -11.01 -21.01 -4.61
N VAL A 83 -11.59 -22.20 -4.70
CA VAL A 83 -13.04 -22.42 -4.48
C VAL A 83 -13.42 -22.13 -3.03
N LEU A 84 -12.64 -22.62 -2.06
CA LEU A 84 -12.84 -22.27 -0.65
C LEU A 84 -12.78 -20.76 -0.43
N SER A 85 -11.85 -20.06 -1.08
CA SER A 85 -11.77 -18.61 -1.00
C SER A 85 -12.99 -17.87 -1.56
N ILE A 86 -13.66 -18.43 -2.56
CA ILE A 86 -14.92 -17.88 -3.08
C ILE A 86 -16.05 -18.12 -2.08
N LEU A 87 -16.12 -19.31 -1.49
CA LEU A 87 -17.14 -19.66 -0.48
C LEU A 87 -17.00 -18.80 0.80
N PHE A 88 -15.77 -18.48 1.20
CA PHE A 88 -15.47 -17.65 2.37
C PHE A 88 -15.20 -16.18 2.01
N PHE A 89 -15.59 -15.73 0.82
CA PHE A 89 -15.33 -14.38 0.30
C PHE A 89 -15.81 -13.25 1.22
N LEU A 90 -16.76 -13.49 2.12
CA LEU A 90 -17.26 -12.44 3.01
C LEU A 90 -16.30 -12.11 4.18
N PHE A 91 -15.52 -13.10 4.62
CA PHE A 91 -14.56 -12.96 5.73
C PHE A 91 -13.15 -12.61 5.26
N ILE A 92 -12.79 -13.11 4.08
CA ILE A 92 -11.47 -12.99 3.48
C ILE A 92 -11.03 -11.53 3.26
N PRO A 93 -11.87 -10.58 2.78
CA PRO A 93 -11.53 -9.18 2.60
C PRO A 93 -11.11 -8.47 3.89
N PHE A 94 -11.68 -8.81 5.04
CA PHE A 94 -11.29 -8.21 6.32
C PHE A 94 -9.90 -8.66 6.76
N PHE A 95 -9.61 -9.95 6.64
CA PHE A 95 -8.28 -10.48 6.91
C PHE A 95 -7.25 -9.93 5.92
N ILE A 96 -7.60 -9.91 4.64
CA ILE A 96 -6.77 -9.33 3.59
C ILE A 96 -6.48 -7.87 3.89
N TYR A 97 -7.49 -7.06 4.18
CA TYR A 97 -7.31 -5.64 4.48
C TYR A 97 -6.36 -5.42 5.67
N TYR A 98 -6.58 -6.15 6.78
CA TYR A 98 -5.75 -6.05 7.97
C TYR A 98 -4.31 -6.47 7.71
N PHE A 99 -4.11 -7.61 7.03
CA PHE A 99 -2.77 -8.07 6.66
C PHE A 99 -2.11 -7.18 5.61
N PHE A 100 -2.89 -6.60 4.69
CA PHE A 100 -2.37 -5.74 3.63
C PHE A 100 -1.83 -4.45 4.21
N PHE A 101 -2.60 -3.80 5.09
CA PHE A 101 -2.19 -2.58 5.76
C PHE A 101 -1.07 -2.80 6.79
N LEU A 102 -0.90 -3.99 7.37
CA LEU A 102 0.20 -4.26 8.31
C LEU A 102 1.48 -4.73 7.62
N ILE A 103 1.36 -5.51 6.54
CA ILE A 103 2.52 -6.11 5.86
C ILE A 103 3.06 -5.22 4.73
N SER A 104 2.24 -4.36 4.12
CA SER A 104 2.67 -3.55 2.96
C SER A 104 3.90 -2.69 3.25
N ALA A 105 3.91 -1.98 4.39
CA ALA A 105 5.03 -1.12 4.77
C ALA A 105 6.32 -1.92 5.05
N PRO A 106 6.34 -2.92 5.96
CA PRO A 106 7.56 -3.69 6.22
C PRO A 106 8.03 -4.46 4.99
N TYR A 107 7.12 -4.95 4.14
CA TYR A 107 7.49 -5.65 2.91
C TYR A 107 8.09 -4.71 1.85
N TYR A 108 7.56 -3.49 1.73
CA TYR A 108 8.10 -2.45 0.87
C TYR A 108 9.52 -2.05 1.31
N ILE A 109 9.71 -1.80 2.61
CA ILE A 109 11.04 -1.49 3.20
C ILE A 109 12.02 -2.65 2.98
N TYR A 110 11.61 -3.88 3.29
CA TYR A 110 12.44 -5.07 3.06
C TYR A 110 12.84 -5.23 1.59
N SER A 111 11.94 -4.92 0.67
CA SER A 111 12.22 -4.98 -0.77
C SER A 111 13.20 -3.91 -1.21
N LEU A 112 13.10 -2.68 -0.68
CA LEU A 112 14.06 -1.61 -0.92
C LEU A 112 15.47 -2.00 -0.45
N ILE A 113 15.61 -2.47 0.79
CA ILE A 113 16.90 -2.90 1.36
C ILE A 113 17.53 -4.00 0.48
N LYS A 114 16.78 -5.04 0.14
CA LYS A 114 17.28 -6.13 -0.70
C LYS A 114 17.69 -5.71 -2.11
N VAL A 115 17.04 -4.69 -2.69
CA VAL A 115 17.43 -4.16 -4.00
C VAL A 115 18.68 -3.30 -3.89
N HIS A 116 18.82 -2.53 -2.81
CA HIS A 116 19.99 -1.72 -2.50
C HIS A 116 21.24 -2.59 -2.27
N ASP A 117 21.17 -3.58 -1.39
CA ASP A 117 22.31 -4.47 -1.05
C ASP A 117 22.84 -5.20 -2.29
N ARG A 118 21.96 -5.62 -3.19
CA ARG A 118 22.35 -6.34 -4.41
C ARG A 118 22.98 -5.43 -5.47
N ARG A 119 22.68 -4.12 -5.47
CA ARG A 119 23.41 -3.15 -6.29
C ARG A 119 24.81 -2.96 -5.75
N PHE A 120 24.94 -2.77 -4.45
CA PHE A 120 26.23 -2.59 -3.78
C PHE A 120 27.19 -3.77 -4.05
N ILE A 121 26.71 -5.02 -3.96
CA ILE A 121 27.52 -6.23 -4.24
C ILE A 121 27.96 -6.35 -5.71
N ARG A 122 27.28 -5.72 -6.66
CA ARG A 122 27.61 -5.79 -8.10
C ARG A 122 28.44 -4.61 -8.60
N GLU A 123 28.44 -3.50 -7.87
CA GLU A 123 29.12 -2.25 -8.24
C GLU A 123 30.38 -1.99 -7.39
N GLY A 124 30.61 -2.78 -6.33
CA GLY A 124 31.81 -2.77 -5.49
C GLY A 124 32.80 -3.87 -5.79
#